data_AF-A0A660TNU0-F1
#
_entry.id   AF-A0A660TNU0-F1
#
_cell.length_a   1.000
_cell.length_b   1.000
_cell.length_c   1.000
_cell.angle_alpha   90.00
_cell.angle_beta   90.00
_cell.angle_gamma   90.00
#
_symmetry.space_group_name_H-M   'P 1'
#
loop_
_entity.id
_entity.type
_entity.pdbx_description
1 polymer ?
#
loop_
_entity_poly.entity_id
_entity_poly.type
_entity_poly.pdbx_seq_one_letter_code
_entity_poly.pdbx_strand_id
1 'polypeptide(L)' 'DIPWYVYEIPTVFVSLNFTTHLTDVPMVKTYINAYKNSRTVIRQVIQKMMGDSEFKGSYNENVWCNKWETRR' A
#
# COMPACT_ATOMS: atom_id res chain seq x y z
N ASP A 1 14.60 2.72 10.78
CA ASP A 1 13.74 3.62 11.56
C ASP A 1 12.29 3.48 11.19
N ILE A 2 11.42 3.55 12.21
CA ILE A 2 9.97 3.57 12.05
C ILE A 2 9.58 5.00 11.68
N PRO A 3 8.89 5.25 10.55
CA PRO A 3 8.53 6.60 10.14
C PRO A 3 7.45 7.20 11.06
N TRP A 4 7.85 7.95 12.09
CA TRP A 4 6.98 8.69 13.01
C TRP A 4 6.05 9.68 12.30
N TYR A 5 6.49 10.23 11.18
CA TYR A 5 5.72 11.18 10.37
C TYR A 5 4.41 10.60 9.83
N VAL A 6 4.22 9.28 9.82
CA VAL A 6 2.94 8.65 9.43
C VAL A 6 1.79 9.09 10.34
N TYR A 7 2.08 9.49 11.59
CA TYR A 7 1.10 10.00 12.54
C TYR A 7 0.85 11.51 12.42
N GLU A 8 1.80 12.26 11.87
CA GLU A 8 1.74 13.73 11.78
C GLU A 8 1.31 14.21 10.39
N ILE A 9 1.68 13.46 9.34
CA ILE A 9 1.48 13.83 7.94
C ILE A 9 0.69 12.69 7.26
N PRO A 10 -0.41 13.01 6.54
CA PRO A 10 -1.11 12.03 5.72
C PRO A 10 -0.14 11.32 4.77
N THR A 11 0.05 10.02 4.99
CA THR A 11 1.05 9.22 4.28
C THR A 11 0.38 8.04 3.61
N VAL A 12 0.63 7.88 2.31
CA VAL A 12 0.21 6.73 1.51
C VAL A 12 1.42 5.88 1.19
N PHE A 13 1.33 4.58 1.44
CA PHE A 13 2.38 3.62 1.11
C PHE A 13 2.00 2.80 -0.12
N VAL A 14 2.90 2.73 -1.11
CA VAL A 14 2.71 1.95 -2.34
C VAL A 14 3.79 0.88 -2.43
N SER A 15 3.41 -0.39 -2.29
CA SER A 15 4.31 -1.51 -2.51
C SER A 15 4.33 -1.90 -3.99
N LEU A 16 5.50 -1.77 -4.62
CA LEU A 16 5.67 -2.07 -6.03
C LEU A 16 5.93 -3.54 -6.34
N ASN A 17 6.27 -4.41 -5.38
CA ASN A 17 6.58 -5.82 -5.68
C ASN A 17 6.15 -6.76 -4.55
N PHE A 18 6.47 -6.42 -3.30
CA PHE A 18 6.20 -7.31 -2.16
C PHE A 18 4.73 -7.30 -1.77
N THR A 19 4.12 -8.48 -1.76
CA THR A 19 2.70 -8.66 -1.45
C THR A 19 2.38 -8.55 0.04
N THR A 20 3.40 -8.71 0.89
CA THR A 20 3.32 -8.72 2.36
C THR A 20 4.04 -7.54 3.02
N HIS A 21 4.41 -6.51 2.26
CA HIS A 21 5.23 -5.39 2.77
C HIS A 21 4.57 -4.63 3.93
N LEU A 22 3.24 -4.74 4.04
CA LEU A 22 2.47 -4.19 5.14
C LEU A 22 2.95 -4.66 6.52
N THR A 23 3.54 -5.85 6.64
CA THR A 23 4.04 -6.34 7.93
C THR A 23 5.15 -5.50 8.53
N ASP A 24 5.88 -4.76 7.69
CA ASP A 24 7.00 -3.93 8.10
C ASP A 24 6.56 -2.48 8.34
N VAL A 25 5.39 -2.11 7.81
CA VAL A 25 4.79 -0.78 7.94
C VAL A 25 3.34 -0.83 8.45
N PRO A 26 3.01 -1.57 9.53
CA PRO A 26 1.62 -1.75 9.97
C PRO A 26 0.95 -0.45 10.46
N MET A 27 1.72 0.61 10.69
CA MET A 27 1.23 1.92 11.11
C MET A 27 0.61 2.75 9.97
N VAL A 28 0.79 2.38 8.70
CA VAL A 28 0.28 3.16 7.57
C VAL A 28 -1.23 2.98 7.43
N LYS A 29 -1.95 4.10 7.33
CA LYS A 29 -3.42 4.11 7.24
C LYS A 29 -3.93 3.84 5.82
N THR A 30 -3.09 4.04 4.81
CA THR A 30 -3.44 3.81 3.41
C THR A 30 -2.30 3.07 2.73
N TYR A 31 -2.57 1.84 2.32
CA TYR A 31 -1.62 0.93 1.71
C TYR A 31 -2.13 0.44 0.36
N ILE A 32 -1.28 0.48 -0.67
CA ILE A 32 -1.61 0.04 -2.03
C ILE A 32 -0.58 -1.01 -2.47
N ASN A 33 -1.06 -2.21 -2.85
CA ASN A 33 -0.24 -3.20 -3.54
C ASN A 33 -0.35 -2.99 -5.06
N ALA A 34 0.78 -2.67 -5.71
CA ALA A 34 0.86 -2.46 -7.15
C ALA A 34 1.49 -3.65 -7.91
N TYR A 35 2.14 -4.58 -7.20
CA TYR A 35 2.68 -5.87 -7.68
C TYR A 35 3.74 -5.82 -8.80
N LYS A 36 4.01 -4.66 -9.41
CA LYS A 36 5.11 -4.48 -10.37
C LYS A 36 5.71 -3.07 -10.34
N ASN A 37 7.03 -2.98 -10.42
CA ASN A 37 7.78 -1.71 -10.46
C ASN A 37 7.90 -1.05 -11.86
N SER A 38 6.96 -1.28 -12.77
CA SER A 38 7.04 -0.72 -14.13
C SER A 38 6.49 0.71 -14.18
N ARG A 39 7.00 1.52 -15.12
CA ARG A 39 6.53 2.91 -15.35
C ARG A 39 5.02 2.97 -15.62
N THR A 40 4.48 1.98 -16.33
CA THR A 40 3.05 1.87 -16.61
C THR A 40 2.25 1.67 -15.34
N VAL A 41 2.67 0.76 -14.46
CA VAL A 41 1.97 0.48 -13.21
C VAL A 41 2.05 1.67 -12.25
N ILE A 42 3.21 2.31 -12.13
CA ILE A 42 3.37 3.53 -11.32
C ILE A 42 2.40 4.62 -11.80
N ARG A 43 2.30 4.86 -13.12
CA ARG A 43 1.34 5.82 -13.67
C ARG A 43 -0.12 5.45 -13.38
N GLN A 44 -0.47 4.17 -13.47
CA GLN A 44 -1.81 3.70 -13.16
C GLN A 44 -2.15 3.89 -11.68
N VAL A 45 -1.21 3.63 -10.76
CA VAL A 45 -1.41 3.91 -9.33
C VAL A 45 -1.68 5.39 -9.09
N ILE A 46 -0.89 6.28 -9.70
CA ILE A 46 -1.10 7.74 -9.58
C ILE A 46 -2.50 8.13 -10.07
N GLN A 47 -2.92 7.68 -11.25
CA GLN A 47 -4.27 7.98 -11.78
C GLN A 47 -5.38 7.50 -10.83
N LYS A 48 -5.19 6.34 -10.21
CA LYS A 48 -6.17 5.81 -9.24
C LYS A 48 -6.21 6.61 -7.95
N MET A 49 -5.06 7.07 -7.47
CA MET A 49 -4.97 7.95 -6.30
C MET A 49 -5.59 9.32 -6.55
N MET A 50 -5.49 9.84 -7.79
CA MET A 50 -6.12 11.10 -8.19
C MET A 50 -7.64 10.99 -8.40
N GLY A 51 -8.20 9.78 -8.43
CA GLY A 51 -9.62 9.54 -8.71
C GLY A 51 -9.97 9.46 -10.20
N ASP A 52 -8.99 9.57 -11.10
CA ASP A 52 -9.19 9.47 -12.55
C ASP A 52 -9.54 8.03 -13.01
N SER A 53 -9.29 7.04 -12.16
CA SER A 53 -9.52 5.62 -12.44
C SER A 53 -9.84 4.85 -11.17
N GLU A 54 -10.78 3.92 -11.21
CA GLU A 54 -11.10 3.08 -10.05
C GLU A 54 -10.06 1.97 -9.80
N PHE A 55 -9.91 1.57 -8.53
CA PHE A 55 -9.18 0.35 -8.18
C PHE A 55 -10.01 -0.88 -8.54
N LYS A 56 -9.46 -1.74 -9.41
CA LYS A 56 -10.12 -2.96 -9.91
C LYS A 56 -9.45 -4.25 -9.43
N GLY A 57 -8.36 -4.13 -8.68
CA GLY A 57 -7.61 -5.28 -8.18
C GLY A 57 -8.24 -5.87 -6.92
N SER A 58 -8.09 -7.17 -6.73
CA SER A 58 -8.37 -7.87 -5.48
C SER A 58 -7.06 -8.23 -4.78
N TYR A 59 -7.05 -8.21 -3.45
CA TYR A 59 -5.91 -8.68 -2.66
C TYR A 59 -6.09 -10.16 -2.26
N ASN A 60 -4.98 -10.80 -1.88
CA ASN A 60 -5.00 -12.10 -1.21
C ASN A 60 -4.90 -11.86 0.31
N GLU A 61 -5.65 -12.63 1.12
CA GLU A 61 -5.64 -12.54 2.60
C GLU A 61 -4.23 -12.63 3.21
N ASN A 62 -3.27 -13.23 2.50
CA ASN A 62 -1.86 -13.27 2.87
C ASN A 62 -1.24 -11.88 3.09
N VAL A 63 -1.82 -10.79 2.58
CA VAL A 63 -1.36 -9.41 2.82
C VAL A 63 -1.25 -9.09 4.32
N TRP A 64 -2.11 -9.69 5.14
CA TRP A 64 -2.12 -9.46 6.59
C TRP A 64 -1.14 -10.37 7.35
N CYS A 65 -0.65 -11.44 6.72
CA CYS A 65 0.24 -12.44 7.31
C CYS A 65 -0.22 -12.97 8.69
N ASN A 66 -1.53 -13.03 8.94
CA ASN A 66 -2.13 -13.37 10.24
C ASN A 66 -1.60 -12.52 11.43
N LYS A 67 -1.03 -11.35 11.16
CA LYS A 67 -0.60 -10.41 12.19
C LYS A 67 -1.76 -9.47 12.52
N TRP A 68 -2.07 -9.33 13.80
CA TRP A 68 -3.14 -8.46 14.26
C TRP A 68 -2.84 -6.97 13.99
N GLU A 69 -1.56 -6.59 14.01
CA GLU A 69 -1.09 -5.20 13.81
C GLU A 69 -1.44 -4.67 12.42
N THR A 70 -1.54 -5.54 11.42
CA THR A 70 -1.80 -5.14 10.04
C THR A 70 -3.28 -4.87 9.77
N ARG A 71 -4.19 -5.21 10.71
CA ARG A 71 -5.66 -5.01 10.58
C ARG A 71 -6.19 -3.82 11.38
N ARG A 72 -5.32 -2.91 11.82
CA ARG A 72 -5.67 -1.74 12.66
C ARG A 72 -6.27 -0.58 11.88
#